data_AF-A0A2D9CBM7-F1
#
_entry.id   AF-A0A2D9CBM7-F1
#
_cell.length_a   1.000
_cell.length_b   1.000
_cell.length_c   1.000
_cell.angle_alpha   90.00
_cell.angle_beta   90.00
_cell.angle_gamma   90.00
#
_symmetry.space_group_name_H-M   'P 1'
#
loop_
_entity.id
_entity.type
_entity.pdbx_description
1 polymer ?
#
loop_
_entity_poly.entity_id
_entity_poly.type
_entity_poly.pdbx_seq_one_letter_code
_entity_poly.pdbx_strand_id
1 'polypeptide(L)'
;MAEAMAEQIEPEAPMINVTEPEAPQEDAPVQVHEEVESQEDVSDDEPLDRPDYYPEKFWDEDGPDVEKLAKSYAELEKKFKSGKHKAPEQYDVSALADQGLDAEDPTVSVYQDWAKENGISQDAFEDLAGRVLALSKDEQESVEYDQRAEMEKLGVNASEKIQMTERVLMKAPLNNSEREAIAYSLNNADAINAFLKYHQAITNENIPIKPTVAQSDFSRSDLESAIADPRWKSDAAWRTGMENKWFQSQNKS
;
A
#
# COMPACT_ATOMS: atom_id res chain seq x y z
N MET A 1 -63.88 31.50 -12.91
CA MET A 1 -62.41 31.43 -12.94
C MET A 1 -61.95 31.26 -11.51
N ALA A 2 -61.24 30.14 -11.28
CA ALA A 2 -60.58 29.62 -10.08
C ALA A 2 -60.80 30.29 -8.71
N GLU A 3 -61.50 29.56 -7.84
CA GLU A 3 -61.51 29.71 -6.37
C GLU A 3 -60.27 29.07 -5.74
N ALA A 4 -59.80 29.71 -4.67
CA ALA A 4 -58.74 29.24 -3.80
C ALA A 4 -59.25 28.15 -2.84
N MET A 5 -58.49 27.07 -2.69
CA MET A 5 -58.58 26.19 -1.52
C MET A 5 -57.17 25.88 -1.01
N ALA A 6 -56.94 26.32 0.23
CA ALA A 6 -55.82 25.97 1.06
C ALA A 6 -56.01 24.53 1.55
N GLU A 7 -55.06 23.66 1.26
CA GLU A 7 -55.04 22.30 1.77
C GLU A 7 -54.46 22.30 3.20
N GLN A 8 -55.28 21.83 4.13
CA GLN A 8 -54.99 21.69 5.55
C GLN A 8 -54.07 20.48 5.75
N ILE A 9 -52.95 20.70 6.44
CA ILE A 9 -52.04 19.65 6.90
C ILE A 9 -52.03 19.75 8.42
N GLU A 10 -52.62 18.78 9.12
CA GLU A 10 -52.38 18.41 10.53
C GLU A 10 -53.17 17.10 10.84
N PRO A 11 -52.87 16.33 11.91
CA PRO A 11 -51.58 15.75 12.28
C PRO A 11 -51.69 14.30 12.85
N GLU A 12 -50.53 13.71 13.22
CA GLU A 12 -50.31 12.62 14.20
C GLU A 12 -50.73 11.15 13.92
N ALA A 13 -49.74 10.24 14.00
CA ALA A 13 -49.60 9.23 15.08
C ALA A 13 -48.74 8.00 14.64
N PRO A 14 -48.03 7.33 15.58
CA PRO A 14 -46.85 6.50 15.29
C PRO A 14 -47.16 5.05 14.91
N MET A 15 -46.32 4.45 14.05
CA MET A 15 -46.33 3.03 13.66
C MET A 15 -45.73 2.10 14.73
N ILE A 16 -46.12 2.24 15.99
CA ILE A 16 -45.83 1.23 17.01
C ILE A 16 -47.15 0.83 17.66
N ASN A 17 -47.72 -0.27 17.18
CA ASN A 17 -48.80 -0.96 17.86
C ASN A 17 -48.18 -1.84 18.97
N VAL A 18 -47.96 -1.27 20.16
CA VAL A 18 -47.69 -2.07 21.36
C VAL A 18 -49.01 -2.70 21.78
N THR A 19 -49.21 -3.98 21.44
CA THR A 19 -50.30 -4.77 22.01
C THR A 19 -49.89 -5.25 23.39
N GLU A 20 -50.75 -5.06 24.39
CA GLU A 20 -50.62 -5.53 25.77
C GLU A 20 -50.44 -7.07 25.86
N PRO A 21 -49.83 -7.57 26.95
CA PRO A 21 -49.43 -8.97 27.07
C PRO A 21 -50.63 -9.87 27.38
N GLU A 22 -50.87 -10.86 26.52
CA GLU A 22 -51.80 -11.95 26.81
C GLU A 22 -51.15 -12.99 27.74
N ALA A 23 -51.95 -13.52 28.66
CA ALA A 23 -51.58 -14.39 29.77
C ALA A 23 -51.01 -15.76 29.33
N PRO A 24 -50.35 -16.53 30.22
CA PRO A 24 -49.55 -17.70 29.87
C PRO A 24 -50.43 -18.86 29.38
N GLN A 25 -50.18 -19.33 28.15
CA GLN A 25 -50.69 -20.63 27.69
C GLN A 25 -49.75 -21.74 28.15
N GLU A 26 -50.34 -22.73 28.80
CA GLU A 26 -49.72 -23.93 29.34
C GLU A 26 -48.93 -24.72 28.28
N ASP A 27 -47.84 -25.33 28.74
CA ASP A 27 -47.02 -26.35 28.08
C ASP A 27 -47.88 -27.37 27.31
N ALA A 28 -47.85 -27.27 25.97
CA ALA A 28 -48.12 -28.42 25.11
C ALA A 28 -46.76 -29.05 24.76
N PRO A 29 -46.55 -30.35 24.99
CA PRO A 29 -45.28 -30.99 24.71
C PRO A 29 -44.98 -30.88 23.21
N VAL A 30 -43.79 -30.36 22.89
CA VAL A 30 -43.20 -30.45 21.55
C VAL A 30 -43.25 -31.92 21.15
N GLN A 31 -43.94 -32.22 20.05
CA GLN A 31 -43.89 -33.55 19.46
C GLN A 31 -42.45 -33.82 19.05
N VAL A 32 -41.76 -34.63 19.85
CA VAL A 32 -40.48 -35.23 19.47
C VAL A 32 -40.78 -36.06 18.23
N HIS A 33 -40.08 -35.78 17.14
CA HIS A 33 -40.17 -36.51 15.88
C HIS A 33 -40.34 -38.00 16.15
N GLU A 34 -41.49 -38.51 15.73
CA GLU A 34 -41.85 -39.92 15.82
C GLU A 34 -40.87 -40.73 14.98
N GLU A 35 -40.44 -41.84 15.58
CA GLU A 35 -39.68 -42.97 15.06
C GLU A 35 -39.06 -42.82 13.66
N VAL A 36 -37.72 -42.84 13.64
CA VAL A 36 -36.91 -43.12 12.45
C VAL A 36 -37.29 -44.52 11.96
N GLU A 37 -38.30 -44.60 11.11
CA GLU A 37 -38.49 -45.75 10.23
C GLU A 37 -37.22 -45.80 9.38
N SER A 38 -36.45 -46.86 9.60
CA SER A 38 -35.22 -47.17 8.90
C SER A 38 -35.44 -47.06 7.40
N GLN A 39 -35.07 -45.91 6.83
CA GLN A 39 -34.91 -45.77 5.39
C GLN A 39 -33.82 -46.74 4.99
N GLU A 40 -34.24 -47.73 4.21
CA GLU A 40 -33.40 -48.62 3.45
C GLU A 40 -32.28 -47.82 2.77
N ASP A 41 -31.08 -48.41 2.73
CA ASP A 41 -29.96 -48.01 1.88
C ASP A 41 -30.44 -47.87 0.42
N VAL A 42 -31.02 -46.71 0.09
CA VAL A 42 -31.04 -46.21 -1.27
C VAL A 42 -29.67 -45.62 -1.51
N SER A 43 -28.77 -46.49 -1.96
CA SER A 43 -27.66 -46.09 -2.82
C SER A 43 -28.27 -45.53 -4.11
N ASP A 44 -28.84 -44.33 -4.02
CA ASP A 44 -29.29 -43.57 -5.16
C ASP A 44 -28.09 -42.76 -5.65
N ASP A 45 -27.45 -43.29 -6.68
CA ASP A 45 -26.35 -42.68 -7.44
C ASP A 45 -26.89 -41.57 -8.37
N GLU A 46 -28.08 -41.01 -8.10
CA GLU A 46 -28.56 -39.82 -8.79
C GLU A 46 -27.82 -38.58 -8.26
N PRO A 47 -27.29 -37.73 -9.16
CA PRO A 47 -26.61 -36.50 -8.76
C PRO A 47 -27.58 -35.62 -7.95
N LEU A 48 -27.18 -35.33 -6.72
CA LEU A 48 -27.89 -34.42 -5.82
C LEU A 48 -28.01 -33.04 -6.49
N ASP A 49 -29.21 -32.70 -6.92
CA ASP A 49 -29.50 -31.38 -7.47
C ASP A 49 -29.49 -30.33 -6.34
N ARG A 50 -28.76 -29.23 -6.56
CA ARG A 50 -28.63 -28.11 -5.61
C ARG A 50 -29.99 -27.43 -5.39
N PRO A 51 -30.47 -27.30 -4.14
CA PRO A 51 -31.65 -26.50 -3.85
C PRO A 51 -31.44 -25.00 -4.15
N ASP A 52 -32.46 -24.31 -4.66
CA ASP A 52 -32.37 -22.89 -5.05
C ASP A 52 -31.95 -21.96 -3.90
N TYR A 53 -32.32 -22.29 -2.66
CA TYR A 53 -31.96 -21.50 -1.47
C TYR A 53 -30.51 -21.71 -1.02
N TYR A 54 -29.84 -22.77 -1.49
CA TYR A 54 -28.51 -23.13 -1.04
C TYR A 54 -27.46 -22.39 -1.87
N PRO A 55 -26.58 -21.56 -1.28
CA PRO A 55 -25.63 -20.77 -2.07
C PRO A 55 -24.71 -21.64 -2.92
N GLU A 56 -24.63 -21.35 -4.22
CA GLU A 56 -23.79 -22.08 -5.19
C GLU A 56 -22.33 -22.17 -4.76
N LYS A 57 -21.81 -21.13 -4.10
CA LYS A 57 -20.43 -21.11 -3.58
C LYS A 57 -20.09 -22.21 -2.55
N PHE A 58 -21.09 -22.86 -1.97
CA PHE A 58 -20.93 -23.94 -0.97
C PHE A 58 -21.45 -25.28 -1.49
N TRP A 59 -21.65 -25.43 -2.81
CA TRP A 59 -22.13 -26.66 -3.42
C TRP A 59 -21.14 -27.11 -4.49
N ASP A 60 -20.69 -28.36 -4.40
CA ASP A 60 -19.78 -29.00 -5.34
C ASP A 60 -20.50 -30.14 -6.10
N GLU A 61 -19.80 -30.83 -7.01
CA GLU A 61 -20.36 -31.91 -7.84
C GLU A 61 -20.93 -33.07 -7.01
N ASP A 62 -20.38 -33.30 -5.82
CA ASP A 62 -20.78 -34.35 -4.88
C ASP A 62 -21.81 -33.87 -3.83
N GLY A 63 -22.29 -32.62 -3.93
CA GLY A 63 -23.28 -32.04 -3.02
C GLY A 63 -22.74 -30.89 -2.14
N PRO A 64 -23.34 -30.63 -0.96
CA PRO A 64 -23.00 -29.46 -0.15
C PRO A 64 -21.59 -29.57 0.46
N ASP A 65 -20.75 -28.56 0.20
CA ASP A 65 -19.43 -28.36 0.80
C ASP A 65 -19.55 -27.80 2.22
N VAL A 66 -19.78 -28.71 3.16
CA VAL A 66 -19.91 -28.42 4.60
C VAL A 66 -18.62 -27.85 5.19
N GLU A 67 -17.45 -28.25 4.67
CA GLU A 67 -16.17 -27.73 5.15
C GLU A 67 -16.00 -26.25 4.83
N LYS A 68 -16.29 -25.84 3.60
CA LYS A 68 -16.19 -24.43 3.17
C LYS A 68 -17.27 -23.59 3.83
N LEU A 69 -18.45 -24.14 4.08
CA LEU A 69 -19.48 -23.49 4.91
C LEU A 69 -18.96 -23.25 6.33
N ALA A 70 -18.40 -24.29 6.99
CA ALA A 70 -17.87 -24.20 8.34
C ALA A 70 -16.69 -23.22 8.43
N LYS A 71 -15.77 -23.25 7.44
CA LYS A 71 -14.65 -22.30 7.32
C LYS A 71 -15.17 -20.87 7.18
N SER A 72 -16.11 -20.63 6.27
CA SER A 72 -16.71 -19.31 6.08
C SER A 72 -17.43 -18.80 7.33
N TYR A 73 -18.11 -19.68 8.07
CA TYR A 73 -18.77 -19.32 9.33
C TYR A 73 -17.75 -18.98 10.42
N ALA A 74 -16.71 -19.80 10.59
CA ALA A 74 -15.65 -19.56 11.57
C ALA A 74 -14.90 -18.24 11.29
N GLU A 75 -14.65 -17.91 10.01
CA GLU A 75 -14.07 -16.62 9.64
C GLU A 75 -15.02 -15.45 9.93
N LEU A 76 -16.31 -15.60 9.65
CA LEU A 76 -17.34 -14.60 10.00
C LEU A 76 -17.41 -14.38 11.51
N GLU A 77 -17.44 -15.45 12.29
CA GLU A 77 -17.45 -15.39 13.76
C GLU A 77 -16.18 -14.70 14.27
N LYS A 78 -15.01 -15.00 13.69
CA LYS A 78 -13.75 -14.34 14.03
C LYS A 78 -13.81 -12.84 13.72
N LYS A 79 -14.28 -12.44 12.54
CA LYS A 79 -14.45 -11.02 12.15
C LYS A 79 -15.45 -10.30 13.06
N PHE A 80 -16.56 -10.95 13.39
CA PHE A 80 -17.54 -10.42 14.34
C PHE A 80 -16.95 -10.26 15.75
N LYS A 81 -16.27 -11.29 16.27
CA LYS A 81 -15.62 -11.24 17.60
C LYS A 81 -14.51 -10.19 17.67
N SER A 82 -13.78 -9.96 16.59
CA SER A 82 -12.72 -8.97 16.53
C SER A 82 -13.22 -7.52 16.60
N GLY A 83 -14.52 -7.29 16.36
CA GLY A 83 -15.09 -5.94 16.33
C GLY A 83 -14.68 -5.10 15.11
N LYS A 84 -13.75 -5.57 14.27
CA LYS A 84 -13.21 -4.82 13.12
C LYS A 84 -14.23 -4.53 12.02
N HIS A 85 -15.38 -5.19 12.05
CA HIS A 85 -16.54 -4.93 11.20
C HIS A 85 -17.27 -3.62 11.57
N LYS A 86 -16.97 -3.01 12.71
CA LYS A 86 -17.51 -1.71 13.15
C LYS A 86 -16.49 -0.61 12.94
N ALA A 87 -16.98 0.63 12.82
CA ALA A 87 -16.14 1.80 12.89
C ALA A 87 -15.58 1.98 14.31
N PRO A 88 -14.26 1.99 14.51
CA PRO A 88 -13.66 2.24 15.82
C PRO A 88 -13.65 3.74 16.15
N GLU A 89 -13.46 4.08 17.43
CA GLU A 89 -13.24 5.48 17.84
C GLU A 89 -11.86 6.01 17.43
N GLN A 90 -10.89 5.09 17.37
CA GLN A 90 -9.50 5.29 16.93
C GLN A 90 -9.11 4.13 16.02
N TYR A 91 -8.61 4.43 14.83
CA TYR A 91 -8.16 3.41 13.88
C TYR A 91 -6.76 2.94 14.24
N ASP A 92 -6.56 1.62 14.17
CA ASP A 92 -5.24 1.02 14.36
C ASP A 92 -4.47 0.99 13.02
N VAL A 93 -3.22 1.44 13.04
CA VAL A 93 -2.30 1.41 11.90
C VAL A 93 -1.12 0.48 12.12
N SER A 94 -1.03 -0.15 13.30
CA SER A 94 0.09 -1.03 13.67
C SER A 94 0.23 -2.21 12.70
N ALA A 95 -0.88 -2.73 12.17
CA ALA A 95 -0.87 -3.80 11.18
C ALA A 95 -0.33 -3.36 9.79
N LEU A 96 -0.25 -2.05 9.54
CA LEU A 96 0.20 -1.45 8.28
C LEU A 96 1.59 -0.83 8.41
N ALA A 97 2.14 -0.73 9.62
CA ALA A 97 3.49 -0.22 9.88
C ALA A 97 4.56 -1.01 9.11
N ASP A 98 4.45 -2.34 9.11
CA ASP A 98 5.33 -3.23 8.32
C ASP A 98 5.20 -3.01 6.81
N GLN A 99 4.09 -2.42 6.35
CA GLN A 99 3.86 -2.08 4.95
C GLN A 99 4.35 -0.67 4.59
N GLY A 100 4.91 0.08 5.54
CA GLY A 100 5.46 1.41 5.32
C GLY A 100 4.50 2.56 5.64
N LEU A 101 3.36 2.27 6.28
CA LEU A 101 2.44 3.29 6.79
C LEU A 101 2.75 3.56 8.27
N ASP A 102 3.59 4.56 8.52
CA ASP A 102 3.92 4.95 9.88
C ASP A 102 2.81 5.83 10.48
N ALA A 103 2.56 5.71 11.79
CA ALA A 103 1.58 6.54 12.49
C ALA A 103 1.92 8.04 12.46
N GLU A 104 3.20 8.39 12.26
CA GLU A 104 3.67 9.77 12.11
C GLU A 104 3.50 10.32 10.68
N ASP A 105 3.10 9.49 9.70
CA ASP A 105 2.89 9.96 8.34
C ASP A 105 1.69 10.93 8.29
N PRO A 106 1.85 12.15 7.72
CA PRO A 106 0.78 13.14 7.67
C PRO A 106 -0.47 12.65 6.92
N THR A 107 -0.33 11.69 6.01
CA THR A 107 -1.46 11.08 5.28
C THR A 107 -2.30 10.15 6.15
N VAL A 108 -1.73 9.58 7.22
CA VAL A 108 -2.44 8.70 8.15
C VAL A 108 -3.53 9.46 8.87
N SER A 109 -3.25 10.64 9.42
CA SER A 109 -4.26 11.44 10.11
C SER A 109 -5.43 11.80 9.21
N VAL A 110 -5.15 12.23 7.96
CA VAL A 110 -6.19 12.52 6.95
C VAL A 110 -7.05 11.29 6.66
N TYR A 111 -6.42 10.13 6.53
CA TYR A 111 -7.13 8.90 6.21
C TYR A 111 -7.97 8.39 7.40
N GLN A 112 -7.46 8.51 8.62
CA GLN A 112 -8.19 8.20 9.85
C GLN A 112 -9.40 9.12 10.06
N ASP A 113 -9.24 10.42 9.82
CA ASP A 113 -10.32 11.40 9.92
C ASP A 113 -11.42 11.11 8.90
N TRP A 114 -11.05 10.91 7.63
CA TRP A 114 -12.00 10.53 6.58
C TRP A 114 -12.74 9.24 6.93
N ALA A 115 -12.02 8.22 7.41
CA ALA A 115 -12.61 6.95 7.77
C ALA A 115 -13.59 7.10 8.93
N LYS A 116 -13.27 7.94 9.92
CA LYS A 116 -14.15 8.25 11.05
C LYS A 116 -15.41 8.99 10.62
N GLU A 117 -15.28 10.01 9.78
CA GLU A 117 -16.41 10.77 9.24
C GLU A 117 -17.38 9.90 8.43
N ASN A 118 -16.86 8.90 7.71
CA ASN A 118 -17.65 8.04 6.84
C ASN A 118 -18.06 6.71 7.50
N GLY A 119 -17.75 6.51 8.78
CA GLY A 119 -18.13 5.29 9.51
C GLY A 119 -17.53 4.02 8.92
N ILE A 120 -16.30 4.10 8.41
CA ILE A 120 -15.62 2.98 7.77
C ILE A 120 -15.25 1.93 8.83
N SER A 121 -15.39 0.64 8.50
CA SER A 121 -14.96 -0.42 9.40
C SER A 121 -13.43 -0.50 9.45
N GLN A 122 -12.83 -0.89 10.58
CA GLN A 122 -11.38 -1.11 10.68
C GLN A 122 -10.85 -2.07 9.59
N ASP A 123 -11.59 -3.13 9.25
CA ASP A 123 -11.19 -4.06 8.19
C ASP A 123 -11.12 -3.38 6.81
N ALA A 124 -12.10 -2.52 6.49
CA ALA A 124 -12.12 -1.79 5.22
C ALA A 124 -11.06 -0.68 5.16
N PHE A 125 -10.75 -0.07 6.31
CA PHE A 125 -9.63 0.87 6.44
C PHE A 125 -8.29 0.18 6.15
N GLU A 126 -8.04 -0.97 6.77
CA GLU A 126 -6.81 -1.74 6.56
C GLU A 126 -6.68 -2.23 5.11
N ASP A 127 -7.76 -2.74 4.50
CA ASP A 127 -7.75 -3.22 3.12
C ASP A 127 -7.42 -2.10 2.11
N LEU A 128 -8.08 -0.94 2.22
CA LEU A 128 -7.84 0.17 1.30
C LEU A 128 -6.45 0.80 1.52
N ALA A 129 -6.02 1.00 2.77
CA ALA A 129 -4.66 1.46 3.06
C ALA A 129 -3.60 0.52 2.47
N GLY A 130 -3.76 -0.80 2.65
CA GLY A 130 -2.86 -1.79 2.08
C GLY A 130 -2.78 -1.73 0.55
N ARG A 131 -3.92 -1.57 -0.13
CA ARG A 131 -3.95 -1.41 -1.61
C ARG A 131 -3.24 -0.15 -2.07
N VAL A 132 -3.48 0.99 -1.41
CA VAL A 132 -2.83 2.26 -1.75
C VAL A 132 -1.32 2.16 -1.54
N LEU A 133 -0.87 1.56 -0.43
CA LEU A 133 0.55 1.32 -0.17
C LEU A 133 1.19 0.42 -1.23
N ALA A 134 0.48 -0.62 -1.67
CA ALA A 134 0.96 -1.49 -2.74
C ALA A 134 1.15 -0.72 -4.06
N LEU A 135 0.16 0.09 -4.46
CA LEU A 135 0.29 0.95 -5.64
C LEU A 135 1.47 1.92 -5.54
N SER A 136 1.65 2.56 -4.38
CA SER A 136 2.76 3.48 -4.16
C SER A 136 4.12 2.78 -4.26
N LYS A 137 4.23 1.54 -3.78
CA LYS A 137 5.45 0.74 -3.90
C LYS A 137 5.73 0.34 -5.35
N ASP A 138 4.71 -0.11 -6.08
CA ASP A 138 4.83 -0.45 -7.49
C ASP A 138 5.27 0.77 -8.32
N GLU A 139 4.71 1.95 -8.02
CA GLU A 139 5.11 3.20 -8.67
C GLU A 139 6.57 3.56 -8.34
N GLN A 140 6.98 3.46 -7.06
CA GLN A 140 8.38 3.69 -6.67
C GLN A 140 9.35 2.72 -7.38
N GLU A 141 9.03 1.43 -7.43
CA GLU A 141 9.85 0.43 -8.11
C GLU A 141 9.94 0.72 -9.61
N SER A 142 8.84 1.16 -10.24
CA SER A 142 8.84 1.57 -11.65
C SER A 142 9.75 2.77 -11.91
N VAL A 143 9.71 3.78 -11.04
CA VAL A 143 10.57 4.96 -11.14
C VAL A 143 12.04 4.59 -10.94
N GLU A 144 12.35 3.75 -9.95
CA GLU A 144 13.72 3.26 -9.74
C GLU A 144 14.23 2.43 -10.92
N TYR A 145 13.37 1.62 -11.53
CA TYR A 145 13.69 0.86 -12.74
C TYR A 145 14.01 1.79 -13.91
N ASP A 146 13.16 2.77 -14.17
CA ASP A 146 13.37 3.76 -15.24
C ASP A 146 14.66 4.55 -15.01
N GLN A 147 14.91 5.01 -13.79
CA GLN A 147 16.17 5.67 -13.42
C GLN A 147 17.38 4.78 -13.70
N ARG A 148 17.31 3.49 -13.33
CA ARG A 148 18.40 2.54 -13.60
C ARG A 148 18.61 2.32 -15.10
N ALA A 149 17.53 2.20 -15.86
CA ALA A 149 17.60 2.06 -17.32
C ALA A 149 18.21 3.31 -17.99
N GLU A 150 17.85 4.51 -17.54
CA GLU A 150 18.45 5.75 -18.01
C GLU A 150 19.93 5.87 -17.62
N MET A 151 20.29 5.47 -16.40
CA MET A 151 21.70 5.41 -15.97
C MET A 151 22.51 4.41 -16.81
N GLU A 152 21.93 3.28 -17.18
CA GLU A 152 22.56 2.31 -18.08
C GLU A 152 22.74 2.88 -19.49
N LYS A 153 21.73 3.57 -20.04
CA LYS A 153 21.82 4.28 -21.33
C LYS A 153 22.88 5.38 -21.32
N LEU A 154 23.08 6.07 -20.19
CA LEU A 154 24.17 7.03 -20.03
C LEU A 154 25.55 6.37 -20.08
N GLY A 155 25.62 5.07 -19.79
CA GLY A 155 26.80 4.23 -19.92
C GLY A 155 27.68 4.24 -18.67
N VAL A 156 28.85 3.60 -18.78
CA VAL A 156 29.80 3.38 -17.66
C VAL A 156 30.27 4.65 -16.95
N ASN A 157 30.05 5.82 -17.56
CA ASN A 157 30.44 7.12 -17.03
C ASN A 157 29.24 8.06 -16.79
N ALA A 158 28.07 7.47 -16.50
CA ALA A 158 26.83 8.18 -16.23
C ALA A 158 26.99 9.23 -15.12
N SER A 159 27.63 8.85 -14.01
CA SER A 159 27.88 9.74 -12.87
C SER A 159 28.70 10.97 -13.27
N GLU A 160 29.77 10.81 -14.04
CA GLU A 160 30.60 11.94 -14.49
C GLU A 160 29.86 12.82 -15.49
N LYS A 161 29.00 12.25 -16.34
CA LYS A 161 28.14 13.02 -17.25
C LYS A 161 27.12 13.85 -16.49
N ILE A 162 26.48 13.29 -15.47
CA ILE A 162 25.53 14.01 -14.62
C ILE A 162 26.26 15.14 -13.88
N GLN A 163 27.39 14.86 -13.23
CA GLN A 163 28.18 15.89 -12.54
C GLN A 163 28.67 17.00 -13.47
N MET A 164 29.06 16.66 -14.71
CA MET A 164 29.42 17.67 -15.71
C MET A 164 28.21 18.52 -16.08
N THR A 165 27.04 17.89 -16.29
CA THR A 165 25.79 18.58 -16.61
C THR A 165 25.43 19.58 -15.51
N GLU A 166 25.43 19.15 -14.25
CA GLU A 166 25.19 20.01 -13.08
C GLU A 166 26.17 21.18 -13.02
N ARG A 167 27.47 20.92 -13.19
CA ARG A 167 28.51 21.96 -13.18
C ARG A 167 28.29 22.99 -14.30
N VAL A 168 27.97 22.54 -15.50
CA VAL A 168 27.72 23.42 -16.65
C VAL A 168 26.49 24.27 -16.38
N LEU A 169 25.40 23.68 -15.90
CA LEU A 169 24.20 24.43 -15.52
C LEU A 169 24.53 25.47 -14.45
N MET A 170 25.15 25.08 -13.33
CA MET A 170 25.51 25.99 -12.23
C MET A 170 26.33 27.20 -12.69
N LYS A 171 27.27 27.01 -13.62
CA LYS A 171 28.09 28.09 -14.16
C LYS A 171 27.39 28.95 -15.21
N ALA A 172 26.31 28.46 -15.81
CA ALA A 172 25.58 29.21 -16.82
C ALA A 172 24.89 30.44 -16.20
N PRO A 173 24.88 31.59 -16.89
CA PRO A 173 24.27 32.84 -16.43
C PRO A 173 22.74 32.79 -16.56
N LEU A 174 22.12 31.79 -15.92
CA LEU A 174 20.69 31.54 -15.90
C LEU A 174 20.09 32.07 -14.60
N ASN A 175 18.88 32.63 -14.67
CA ASN A 175 18.08 32.85 -13.47
C ASN A 175 17.52 31.51 -12.92
N ASN A 176 16.89 31.54 -11.75
CA ASN A 176 16.40 30.33 -11.09
C ASN A 176 15.37 29.57 -11.92
N SER A 177 14.41 30.28 -12.53
CA SER A 177 13.35 29.65 -13.34
C SER A 177 13.90 29.03 -14.62
N GLU A 178 14.85 29.67 -15.28
CA GLU A 178 15.52 29.12 -16.48
C GLU A 178 16.32 27.86 -16.14
N ARG A 179 17.04 27.89 -15.02
CA ARG A 179 17.84 26.76 -14.52
C ARG A 179 16.97 25.56 -14.17
N GLU A 180 15.84 25.80 -13.50
CA GLU A 180 14.88 24.76 -13.13
C GLU A 180 14.21 24.15 -14.36
N ALA A 181 13.77 24.97 -15.32
CA ALA A 181 13.18 24.49 -16.57
C ALA A 181 14.16 23.60 -17.36
N ILE A 182 15.44 23.98 -17.43
CA ILE A 182 16.46 23.16 -18.08
C ILE A 182 16.71 21.89 -17.27
N ALA A 183 16.85 21.95 -15.95
CA ALA A 183 17.04 20.76 -15.11
C ALA A 183 15.89 19.74 -15.29
N TYR A 184 14.65 20.20 -15.34
CA TYR A 184 13.48 19.35 -15.60
C TYR A 184 13.54 18.68 -16.98
N SER A 185 14.05 19.39 -18.00
CA SER A 185 14.21 18.83 -19.34
C SER A 185 15.34 17.80 -19.47
N LEU A 186 16.29 17.78 -18.52
CA LEU A 186 17.45 16.88 -18.51
C LEU A 186 17.23 15.68 -17.59
N ASN A 187 16.05 15.08 -17.67
CA ASN A 187 15.61 13.99 -16.81
C ASN A 187 15.83 12.58 -17.41
N ASN A 188 16.48 12.47 -18.56
CA ASN A 188 16.76 11.20 -19.23
C ASN A 188 18.13 11.21 -19.93
N ALA A 189 18.61 10.03 -20.29
CA ALA A 189 19.95 9.82 -20.84
C ALA A 189 20.17 10.56 -22.16
N ASP A 190 19.17 10.57 -23.04
CA ASP A 190 19.27 11.19 -24.36
C ASP A 190 19.36 12.71 -24.24
N ALA A 191 18.54 13.32 -23.37
CA ALA A 191 18.57 14.76 -23.10
C ALA A 191 19.91 15.19 -22.50
N ILE A 192 20.42 14.45 -21.51
CA ILE A 192 21.74 14.71 -20.91
C ILE A 192 22.85 14.58 -21.96
N ASN A 193 22.87 13.49 -22.74
CA ASN A 193 23.86 13.29 -23.78
C ASN A 193 23.79 14.37 -24.87
N ALA A 194 22.59 14.77 -25.29
CA ALA A 194 22.38 15.83 -26.28
C ALA A 194 22.90 17.17 -25.76
N PHE A 195 22.58 17.53 -24.52
CA PHE A 195 23.07 18.74 -23.86
C PHE A 195 24.60 18.77 -23.79
N LEU A 196 25.23 17.68 -23.34
CA LEU A 196 26.68 17.60 -23.24
C LEU A 196 27.37 17.68 -24.62
N LYS A 197 26.82 17.04 -25.65
CA LYS A 197 27.32 17.14 -27.04
C LYS A 197 27.18 18.55 -27.60
N TYR A 198 26.06 19.22 -27.33
CA TYR A 198 25.86 20.60 -27.74
C TYR A 198 26.84 21.53 -27.02
N HIS A 199 27.00 21.39 -25.70
CA HIS A 199 27.99 22.13 -24.90
C HIS A 199 29.42 21.89 -25.41
N GLN A 200 29.80 20.64 -25.69
CA GLN A 200 31.09 20.31 -26.29
C GLN A 200 31.26 20.92 -27.69
N ALA A 201 30.20 21.04 -28.49
CA ALA A 201 30.32 21.62 -29.84
C ALA A 201 30.63 23.13 -29.81
N ILE A 202 30.22 23.83 -28.74
CA ILE A 202 30.42 25.27 -28.58
C ILE A 202 31.56 25.62 -27.60
N THR A 203 32.11 24.63 -26.91
CA THR A 203 33.24 24.77 -25.99
C THR A 203 34.40 23.86 -26.39
N ASN A 204 35.56 24.02 -25.78
CA ASN A 204 36.66 23.05 -25.92
C ASN A 204 36.69 22.03 -24.75
N GLU A 205 35.58 21.89 -24.03
CA GLU A 205 35.46 20.98 -22.89
C GLU A 205 35.01 19.61 -23.39
N ASN A 206 35.84 18.58 -23.21
CA ASN A 206 35.51 17.23 -23.65
C ASN A 206 34.52 16.56 -22.71
N ILE A 207 33.55 15.85 -23.28
CA ILE A 207 32.66 14.97 -22.51
C ILE A 207 33.51 13.84 -21.89
N PRO A 208 33.28 13.46 -20.64
CA PRO A 208 33.88 12.27 -20.05
C PRO A 208 33.61 11.06 -20.95
N ILE A 209 34.67 10.33 -21.32
CA ILE A 209 34.61 9.12 -22.16
C ILE A 209 35.26 7.91 -21.48
N LYS A 210 35.81 8.10 -20.29
CA LYS A 210 36.31 7.04 -19.42
C LYS A 210 35.63 7.23 -18.08
N PRO A 211 35.21 6.15 -17.40
CA PRO A 211 34.91 6.25 -15.99
C PRO A 211 36.17 6.80 -15.33
N THR A 212 36.04 7.94 -14.66
CA THR A 212 37.03 8.26 -13.64
C THR A 212 36.87 7.11 -12.67
N VAL A 213 37.94 6.34 -12.38
CA VAL A 213 37.87 5.29 -11.35
C VAL A 213 37.17 5.94 -10.17
N ALA A 214 35.94 5.51 -9.88
CA ALA A 214 35.08 6.17 -8.92
C ALA A 214 35.92 6.30 -7.66
N GLN A 215 36.43 7.50 -7.41
CA GLN A 215 37.08 7.79 -6.16
C GLN A 215 35.90 7.80 -5.22
N SER A 216 35.71 6.68 -4.53
CA SER A 216 34.83 6.62 -3.39
C SER A 216 35.40 7.63 -2.42
N ASP A 217 34.85 8.85 -2.43
CA ASP A 217 35.12 9.88 -1.46
C ASP A 217 34.47 9.40 -0.16
N PHE A 218 35.15 8.48 0.51
CA PHE A 218 34.75 7.99 1.81
C PHE A 218 34.78 9.20 2.75
N SER A 219 33.60 9.73 3.02
CA SER A 219 33.41 11.01 3.70
C SER A 219 33.53 10.82 5.20
N ARG A 220 33.62 11.93 5.93
CA ARG A 220 33.66 11.88 7.40
C ARG A 220 32.36 11.31 7.97
N SER A 221 31.24 11.61 7.32
CA SER A 221 29.93 11.05 7.68
C SER A 221 29.93 9.53 7.52
N ASP A 222 30.50 9.01 6.42
CA ASP A 222 30.59 7.56 6.18
C ASP A 222 31.45 6.85 7.23
N LEU A 223 32.53 7.50 7.67
CA LEU A 223 33.35 7.00 8.78
C LEU A 223 32.58 6.97 10.10
N GLU A 224 31.85 8.04 10.42
CA GLU A 224 31.05 8.13 11.65
C GLU A 224 29.92 7.09 11.68
N SER A 225 29.26 6.87 10.54
CA SER A 225 28.30 5.77 10.36
C SER A 225 28.94 4.39 10.50
N ALA A 226 30.15 4.21 9.97
CA ALA A 226 30.89 2.95 10.14
C ALA A 226 31.29 2.71 11.61
N ILE A 227 31.64 3.76 12.36
CA ILE A 227 31.97 3.68 13.80
C ILE A 227 30.75 3.29 14.64
N ALA A 228 29.55 3.74 14.23
CA ALA A 228 28.30 3.42 14.90
C ALA A 228 27.85 1.96 14.67
N ASP A 229 28.33 1.30 13.61
CA ASP A 229 28.02 -0.10 13.32
C ASP A 229 28.60 -1.03 14.41
N PRO A 230 27.82 -1.98 14.97
CA PRO A 230 28.30 -2.96 15.95
C PRO A 230 29.55 -3.73 15.49
N ARG A 231 29.72 -3.94 14.17
CA ARG A 231 30.87 -4.60 13.56
C ARG A 231 32.18 -3.83 13.76
N TRP A 232 32.11 -2.53 14.02
CA TRP A 232 33.29 -1.73 14.34
C TRP A 232 34.05 -2.26 15.57
N LYS A 233 33.33 -2.85 16.54
CA LYS A 233 33.91 -3.41 17.76
C LYS A 233 34.25 -4.89 17.63
N SER A 234 33.48 -5.65 16.86
CA SER A 234 33.59 -7.12 16.78
C SER A 234 34.43 -7.64 15.60
N ASP A 235 34.57 -6.88 14.51
CA ASP A 235 35.31 -7.29 13.32
C ASP A 235 36.48 -6.34 13.02
N ALA A 236 37.68 -6.79 13.41
CA ALA A 236 38.91 -6.03 13.20
C ALA A 236 39.27 -5.89 11.70
N ALA A 237 38.98 -6.89 10.86
CA ALA A 237 39.30 -6.85 9.45
C ALA A 237 38.39 -5.85 8.71
N TRP A 238 37.11 -5.84 9.07
CA TRP A 238 36.15 -4.88 8.56
C TRP A 238 36.49 -3.44 8.98
N ARG A 239 36.80 -3.22 10.27
CA ARG A 239 37.23 -1.90 10.78
C ARG A 239 38.47 -1.39 10.04
N THR A 240 39.51 -2.20 9.91
CA THR A 240 40.72 -1.82 9.16
C THR A 240 40.42 -1.55 7.68
N GLY A 241 39.46 -2.26 7.08
CA GLY A 241 38.96 -1.96 5.74
C GLY A 241 38.35 -0.56 5.62
N MET A 242 37.55 -0.14 6.59
CA MET A 242 36.94 1.20 6.63
C MET A 242 37.96 2.31 6.94
N GLU A 243 38.86 2.08 7.89
CA GLU A 243 39.97 2.98 8.19
C GLU A 243 40.87 3.20 6.96
N ASN A 244 41.18 2.14 6.21
CA ASN A 244 41.98 2.25 4.98
C ASN A 244 41.26 3.06 3.89
N LYS A 245 39.94 2.90 3.74
CA LYS A 245 39.14 3.71 2.81
C LYS A 245 39.18 5.19 3.20
N TRP A 246 39.09 5.50 4.49
CA TRP A 246 39.24 6.85 5.03
C TRP A 246 40.63 7.43 4.80
N PHE A 247 41.71 6.69 5.11
CA PHE A 247 43.07 7.17 4.87
C PHE A 247 43.37 7.42 3.39
N GLN A 248 42.83 6.57 2.50
CA GLN A 248 42.95 6.75 1.05
C GLN A 248 42.17 7.97 0.54
N SER A 249 41.09 8.38 1.22
CA SER A 249 40.37 9.62 0.88
C SER A 249 41.11 10.88 1.37
N GLN A 250 41.84 10.80 2.50
CA GLN A 250 42.59 11.94 3.05
C GLN A 250 43.94 12.22 2.36
N ASN A 251 44.67 11.18 1.94
CA ASN A 251 46.02 11.31 1.35
C ASN A 251 46.03 11.80 -0.12
N LYS A 252 44.90 12.27 -0.64
CA LYS A 252 44.76 12.76 -2.02
C LYS A 252 44.33 14.23 -2.12
N SER A 253 44.34 14.98 -1.00
CA SER A 253 44.32 16.46 -0.99
C SER A 253 45.69 17.06 -1.27
#